data_AF-A0A086ZUP7-F1
#
_entry.id   AF-A0A086ZUP7-F1
#
_cell.length_a   1.000
_cell.length_b   1.000
_cell.length_c   1.000
_cell.angle_alpha   90.00
_cell.angle_beta   90.00
_cell.angle_gamma   90.00
#
_symmetry.space_group_name_H-M   'P 1'
#
loop_
_entity.id
_entity.type
_entity.pdbx_description
1 polymer ?
#
loop_
_entity_poly.entity_id
_entity_poly.type
_entity_poly.pdbx_seq_one_letter_code
_entity_poly.pdbx_strand_id
1 'polypeptide(L)'
;MLALDGTLSDAVDRSADHRRQELASLLDASASHDPEDNNPYRLMARLGSLMERALAVRCSAQSIEAALEELDSRVAPEADSLHAHDATAAFNQEITAIWEVRHLTTLAGAMLSASAGRRESRGSLRRLDFPERDDERFLAHSMIRSTPVEDSSHGADAPGYELLWQPVHIVDIPPKRREY
;
A
#
# COMPACT_ATOMS: atom_id res chain seq x y z
N MET A 1 -16.09 13.67 30.88
CA MET A 1 -16.69 13.02 29.68
C MET A 1 -16.85 13.96 28.48
N LEU A 2 -16.77 15.30 28.64
CA LEU A 2 -16.95 16.28 27.54
C LEU A 2 -15.68 16.63 26.72
N ALA A 3 -14.48 16.28 27.19
CA ALA A 3 -13.22 16.66 26.53
C ALA A 3 -12.87 15.80 25.30
N LEU A 4 -13.33 14.54 25.26
CA LEU A 4 -13.10 13.63 24.11
C LEU A 4 -13.91 14.02 22.87
N ASP A 5 -15.05 14.67 23.06
CA ASP A 5 -15.98 15.02 21.98
C ASP A 5 -15.44 16.18 21.13
N GLY A 6 -14.85 17.19 21.77
CA GLY A 6 -14.16 18.30 21.09
C GLY A 6 -12.95 17.84 20.28
N THR A 7 -12.12 16.95 20.85
CA THR A 7 -10.94 16.41 20.13
C THR A 7 -11.30 15.57 18.92
N LEU A 8 -12.43 14.86 18.98
CA LEU A 8 -12.92 14.05 17.86
C LEU A 8 -13.50 14.94 16.75
N SER A 9 -14.28 15.96 17.12
CA SER A 9 -14.80 16.95 16.16
C SER A 9 -13.66 17.63 15.41
N ASP A 10 -12.65 18.13 16.14
CA ASP A 10 -11.49 18.80 15.51
C ASP A 10 -10.73 17.88 14.55
N ALA A 11 -10.65 16.58 14.85
CA ALA A 11 -10.01 15.61 13.96
C ALA A 11 -10.81 15.35 12.69
N VAL A 12 -12.14 15.27 12.81
CA VAL A 12 -13.05 15.12 11.66
C VAL A 12 -12.97 16.35 10.76
N ASP A 13 -12.98 17.55 11.34
CA ASP A 13 -12.90 18.81 10.59
C ASP A 13 -11.59 18.92 9.82
N ARG A 14 -10.44 18.64 10.47
CA ARG A 14 -9.15 18.57 9.78
C ARG A 14 -9.14 17.58 8.61
N SER A 15 -9.73 16.39 8.81
CA SER A 15 -9.83 15.38 7.74
C SER A 15 -10.74 15.84 6.59
N ALA A 16 -11.83 16.55 6.89
CA ALA A 16 -12.71 17.11 5.88
C ALA A 16 -12.04 18.23 5.08
N ASP A 17 -11.27 19.09 5.74
CA ASP A 17 -10.48 20.15 5.10
C ASP A 17 -9.41 19.57 4.19
N HIS A 18 -8.67 18.56 4.65
CA HIS A 18 -7.65 17.87 3.85
C HIS A 18 -8.24 17.26 2.58
N ARG A 19 -9.37 16.53 2.69
CA ARG A 19 -10.05 15.95 1.51
C ARG A 19 -10.55 17.02 0.54
N ARG A 20 -11.02 18.16 1.04
CA ARG A 20 -11.43 19.29 0.19
C ARG A 20 -10.25 19.90 -0.56
N GLN A 21 -9.10 20.04 0.09
CA GLN A 21 -7.87 20.52 -0.53
C GLN A 21 -7.33 19.53 -1.57
N GLU A 22 -7.33 18.23 -1.26
CA GLU A 22 -6.91 17.19 -2.19
C GLU A 22 -7.81 17.18 -3.44
N LEU A 23 -9.14 17.18 -3.26
CA LEU A 23 -10.07 17.27 -4.38
C LEU A 23 -9.83 18.52 -5.23
N ALA A 24 -9.61 19.67 -4.60
CA ALA A 24 -9.31 20.90 -5.33
C ALA A 24 -8.02 20.79 -6.16
N SER A 25 -6.98 20.14 -5.61
CA SER A 25 -5.73 19.91 -6.32
C SER A 25 -5.91 18.97 -7.53
N LEU A 26 -6.72 17.92 -7.39
CA LEU A 26 -6.97 16.99 -8.48
C LEU A 26 -7.78 17.60 -9.63
N LEU A 27 -8.63 18.59 -9.35
CA LEU A 27 -9.43 19.28 -10.36
C LEU A 27 -8.69 20.45 -11.03
N ASP A 28 -7.52 20.84 -10.50
CA ASP A 28 -6.68 21.89 -11.08
C ASP A 28 -5.85 21.33 -12.24
N ALA A 29 -6.46 21.26 -13.42
CA ALA A 29 -5.87 20.76 -14.67
C ALA A 29 -4.85 21.74 -15.31
N SER A 30 -4.25 22.65 -14.54
CA SER A 30 -3.31 23.66 -15.06
C SER A 30 -1.97 23.08 -15.56
N ALA A 31 -1.72 21.79 -15.37
CA ALA A 31 -0.54 21.10 -15.88
C ALA A 31 -0.82 20.37 -17.20
N SER A 32 -0.34 20.92 -18.32
CA SER A 32 -0.41 20.26 -19.63
C SER A 32 0.42 18.96 -19.66
N HIS A 33 -0.22 17.81 -19.50
CA HIS A 33 0.39 16.49 -19.64
C HIS A 33 -0.17 15.74 -20.85
N ASP A 34 0.60 14.77 -21.35
CA ASP A 34 0.15 13.85 -22.39
C ASP A 34 -1.04 13.02 -21.85
N PRO A 35 -2.20 13.01 -22.52
CA PRO A 35 -3.37 12.23 -22.08
C PRO A 35 -3.09 10.74 -21.89
N GLU A 36 -2.08 10.18 -22.58
CA GLU A 36 -1.71 8.77 -22.39
C GLU A 36 -1.01 8.52 -21.04
N ASP A 37 -0.27 9.49 -20.52
CA ASP A 37 0.46 9.35 -19.26
C ASP A 37 -0.36 9.72 -18.03
N ASN A 38 -1.51 10.38 -18.20
CA ASN A 38 -2.42 10.74 -17.12
C ASN A 38 -3.66 9.81 -17.05
N ASN A 39 -3.48 8.49 -17.19
CA ASN A 39 -4.60 7.53 -17.15
C ASN A 39 -4.56 6.64 -15.89
N PRO A 40 -5.47 6.85 -14.90
CA PRO A 40 -5.47 6.08 -13.66
C PRO A 40 -5.74 4.58 -13.87
N TYR A 41 -6.56 4.21 -14.86
CA TYR A 41 -6.90 2.81 -15.13
C TYR A 41 -5.71 2.05 -15.72
N ARG A 42 -4.90 2.70 -16.57
CA ARG A 42 -3.66 2.13 -17.11
C ARG A 42 -2.68 1.84 -15.97
N LEU A 43 -2.52 2.80 -15.07
CA LEU A 43 -1.64 2.65 -13.91
C LEU A 43 -2.12 1.53 -12.98
N MET A 44 -3.43 1.46 -12.73
CA MET A 44 -4.02 0.39 -11.92
C MET A 44 -3.78 -1.00 -12.53
N ALA A 45 -3.91 -1.15 -13.85
CA ALA A 45 -3.61 -2.40 -14.55
C ALA A 45 -2.12 -2.77 -14.48
N ARG A 46 -1.22 -1.78 -14.57
CA ARG A 46 0.23 -1.97 -14.39
C ARG A 46 0.54 -2.44 -12.97
N LEU A 47 0.00 -1.76 -11.95
CA LEU A 47 0.16 -2.14 -10.54
C LEU A 47 -0.35 -3.56 -10.28
N GLY A 48 -1.51 -3.93 -10.85
CA GLY A 48 -2.03 -5.30 -10.76
C GLY A 48 -1.06 -6.32 -11.34
N SER A 49 -0.52 -6.05 -12.54
CA SER A 49 0.46 -6.92 -13.19
C SER A 49 1.77 -7.02 -12.42
N LEU A 50 2.21 -5.92 -11.80
CA LEU A 50 3.40 -5.87 -10.94
C LEU A 50 3.22 -6.78 -9.72
N MET A 51 2.13 -6.59 -8.99
CA MET A 51 1.82 -7.37 -7.78
C MET A 51 1.58 -8.85 -8.10
N GLU A 52 1.00 -9.15 -9.26
CA GLU A 52 0.81 -10.54 -9.71
C GLU A 52 2.15 -11.26 -9.89
N ARG A 53 3.11 -10.63 -10.60
CA ARG A 53 4.46 -11.17 -10.77
C ARG A 53 5.22 -11.27 -9.45
N ALA A 54 4.99 -10.34 -8.53
CA ALA A 54 5.73 -10.24 -7.29
C ALA A 54 5.29 -11.26 -6.22
N LEU A 55 3.97 -11.42 -6.03
CA LEU A 55 3.39 -12.03 -4.82
C LEU A 55 2.21 -13.00 -5.03
N ALA A 56 1.65 -13.17 -6.24
CA ALA A 56 0.37 -13.88 -6.40
C ALA A 56 0.33 -15.32 -5.85
N VAL A 57 1.20 -16.20 -6.36
CA VAL A 57 1.23 -17.62 -5.95
C VAL A 57 2.57 -18.03 -5.37
N ARG A 58 3.66 -17.48 -5.90
CA ARG A 58 5.02 -17.75 -5.47
C ARG A 58 5.77 -16.43 -5.49
N CYS A 59 6.65 -16.25 -4.52
CA CYS A 59 7.51 -15.08 -4.42
C CYS A 59 8.91 -15.46 -3.95
N SER A 60 9.86 -14.56 -4.14
CA SER A 60 11.22 -14.64 -3.61
C SER A 60 11.66 -13.26 -3.16
N ALA A 61 12.78 -13.17 -2.43
CA ALA A 61 13.41 -11.87 -2.14
C ALA A 61 13.59 -11.05 -3.42
N GLN A 62 14.09 -11.67 -4.49
CA GLN A 62 14.29 -11.02 -5.78
C GLN A 62 13.00 -10.47 -6.40
N SER A 63 11.91 -11.24 -6.41
CA SER A 63 10.65 -10.77 -7.02
C SER A 63 10.01 -9.63 -6.21
N ILE A 64 10.20 -9.64 -4.90
CA ILE A 64 9.70 -8.60 -3.99
C ILE A 64 10.54 -7.33 -4.10
N GLU A 65 11.87 -7.46 -4.10
CA GLU A 65 12.81 -6.33 -4.24
C GLU A 65 12.61 -5.61 -5.57
N ALA A 66 12.53 -6.35 -6.68
CA ALA A 66 12.26 -5.75 -8.00
C ALA A 66 10.91 -5.03 -8.04
N ALA A 67 9.90 -5.55 -7.34
CA ALA A 67 8.59 -4.92 -7.28
C ALA A 67 8.56 -3.66 -6.42
N LEU A 68 9.28 -3.64 -5.29
CA LEU A 68 9.47 -2.42 -4.49
C LEU A 68 10.20 -1.35 -5.30
N GLU A 69 11.26 -1.71 -6.02
CA GLU A 69 11.99 -0.78 -6.88
C GLU A 69 11.09 -0.19 -7.98
N GLU A 70 10.29 -1.00 -8.67
CA GLU A 70 9.35 -0.51 -9.70
C GLU A 70 8.21 0.33 -9.10
N LEU A 71 7.73 -0.05 -7.91
CA LEU A 71 6.70 0.70 -7.18
C LEU A 71 7.21 2.12 -6.85
N ASP A 72 8.39 2.22 -6.26
CA ASP A 72 8.98 3.47 -5.79
C ASP A 72 9.48 4.35 -6.95
N SER A 73 10.12 3.76 -7.96
CA SER A 73 10.74 4.53 -9.05
C SER A 73 9.77 4.94 -10.15
N ARG A 74 8.60 4.30 -10.24
CA ARG A 74 7.65 4.54 -11.34
C ARG A 74 6.21 4.69 -10.89
N VAL A 75 5.67 3.69 -10.18
CA VAL A 75 4.21 3.63 -9.94
C VAL A 75 3.75 4.72 -8.97
N ALA A 76 4.45 4.92 -7.85
CA ALA A 76 4.11 5.96 -6.88
C ALA A 76 4.22 7.38 -7.48
N PRO A 77 5.34 7.76 -8.13
CA PRO A 77 5.43 9.07 -8.81
C PRO A 77 4.35 9.29 -9.88
N GLU A 78 4.04 8.27 -10.69
CA GLU A 78 2.96 8.37 -11.70
C GLU A 78 1.61 8.58 -11.01
N ALA A 79 1.30 7.83 -9.93
CA ALA A 79 0.06 7.98 -9.16
C ALA A 79 -0.09 9.37 -8.51
N ASP A 80 1.01 9.96 -8.05
CA ASP A 80 1.01 11.29 -7.43
C ASP A 80 0.79 12.40 -8.47
N SER A 81 1.31 12.21 -9.69
CA SER A 81 1.14 13.16 -10.80
C SER A 81 -0.27 13.18 -11.42
N LEU A 82 -1.10 12.19 -11.10
CA LEU A 82 -2.45 12.07 -11.66
C LEU A 82 -3.36 13.25 -11.27
N HIS A 83 -4.15 13.72 -12.24
CA HIS A 83 -5.17 14.75 -12.08
C HIS A 83 -6.37 14.47 -12.98
N ALA A 84 -7.53 15.06 -12.67
CA ALA A 84 -8.71 14.92 -13.50
C ALA A 84 -8.63 15.84 -14.73
N HIS A 85 -9.10 15.34 -15.87
CA HIS A 85 -9.24 16.09 -17.11
C HIS A 85 -10.42 17.06 -17.07
N ASP A 86 -11.45 16.74 -16.29
CA ASP A 86 -12.64 17.58 -16.09
C ASP A 86 -12.65 18.19 -14.69
N ALA A 87 -12.84 19.51 -14.60
CA ALA A 87 -12.88 20.26 -13.35
C ALA A 87 -14.20 20.07 -12.56
N THR A 88 -15.16 19.32 -13.08
CA THR A 88 -16.42 19.00 -12.42
C THR A 88 -16.18 17.94 -11.36
N ALA A 89 -16.47 18.26 -10.09
CA ALA A 89 -16.37 17.30 -8.99
C ALA A 89 -17.51 16.26 -9.00
N ALA A 90 -18.72 16.68 -9.41
CA ALA A 90 -19.91 15.85 -9.32
C ALA A 90 -19.86 14.67 -10.30
N PHE A 91 -20.04 13.44 -9.79
CA PHE A 91 -20.04 12.19 -10.58
C PHE A 91 -18.76 11.92 -11.37
N ASN A 92 -17.64 12.50 -10.97
CA ASN A 92 -16.35 12.35 -11.64
C ASN A 92 -15.71 10.99 -11.31
N GLN A 93 -15.84 10.04 -12.24
CA GLN A 93 -15.28 8.68 -12.09
C GLN A 93 -13.75 8.67 -12.13
N GLU A 94 -13.14 9.66 -12.76
CA GLU A 94 -11.69 9.77 -12.85
C GLU A 94 -11.08 10.12 -11.49
N ILE A 95 -11.67 11.05 -10.75
CA ILE A 95 -11.25 11.35 -9.36
C ILE A 95 -11.29 10.08 -8.50
N THR A 96 -12.37 9.30 -8.60
CA THR A 96 -12.48 8.02 -7.89
C THR A 96 -11.35 7.07 -8.28
N ALA A 97 -11.08 6.91 -9.57
CA ALA A 97 -10.02 6.03 -10.06
C ALA A 97 -8.61 6.49 -9.63
N ILE A 98 -8.36 7.79 -9.58
CA ILE A 98 -7.10 8.37 -9.09
C ILE A 98 -6.91 8.04 -7.60
N TRP A 99 -7.93 8.25 -6.77
CA TRP A 99 -7.87 7.85 -5.37
C TRP A 99 -7.68 6.35 -5.21
N GLU A 100 -8.39 5.53 -5.96
CA GLU A 100 -8.25 4.07 -5.89
C GLU A 100 -6.81 3.63 -6.19
N VAL A 101 -6.19 4.14 -7.27
CA VAL A 101 -4.82 3.74 -7.61
C VAL A 101 -3.81 4.23 -6.57
N ARG A 102 -3.95 5.44 -6.02
CA ARG A 102 -3.09 5.94 -4.92
C ARG A 102 -3.18 5.07 -3.66
N HIS A 103 -4.40 4.70 -3.25
CA HIS A 103 -4.60 3.81 -2.10
C HIS A 103 -4.06 2.40 -2.36
N LEU A 104 -4.28 1.86 -3.57
CA LEU A 104 -3.74 0.55 -3.95
C LEU A 104 -2.22 0.55 -3.99
N THR A 105 -1.58 1.63 -4.45
CA THR A 105 -0.11 1.80 -4.40
C THR A 105 0.41 1.74 -2.96
N THR A 106 -0.25 2.44 -2.03
CA THR A 106 0.09 2.38 -0.60
C THR A 106 -0.07 0.96 -0.04
N LEU A 107 -1.18 0.29 -0.37
CA LEU A 107 -1.43 -1.08 0.07
C LEU A 107 -0.40 -2.07 -0.51
N ALA A 108 0.01 -1.87 -1.77
CA ALA A 108 1.02 -2.68 -2.43
C ALA A 108 2.36 -2.58 -1.72
N GLY A 109 2.82 -1.37 -1.39
CA GLY A 109 4.05 -1.16 -0.61
C GLY A 109 3.99 -1.86 0.75
N ALA A 110 2.89 -1.69 1.48
CA ALA A 110 2.67 -2.36 2.77
C ALA A 110 2.74 -3.89 2.66
N MET A 111 2.11 -4.47 1.63
CA MET A 111 2.13 -5.91 1.37
C MET A 111 3.51 -6.42 0.99
N LEU A 112 4.22 -5.70 0.12
CA LEU A 112 5.57 -6.05 -0.31
C LEU A 112 6.54 -6.00 0.88
N SER A 113 6.51 -4.94 1.69
CA SER A 113 7.36 -4.81 2.88
C SER A 113 7.08 -5.89 3.93
N ALA A 114 5.79 -6.19 4.19
CA ALA A 114 5.42 -7.26 5.10
C ALA A 114 5.88 -8.63 4.58
N SER A 115 5.72 -8.88 3.27
CA SER A 115 6.14 -10.11 2.63
C SER A 115 7.66 -10.26 2.60
N ALA A 116 8.40 -9.17 2.38
CA ALA A 116 9.87 -9.13 2.40
C ALA A 116 10.41 -9.57 3.77
N GLY A 117 9.83 -9.04 4.85
CA GLY A 117 10.24 -9.34 6.21
C GLY A 117 9.82 -10.72 6.72
N ARG A 118 8.72 -11.30 6.18
CA ARG A 118 8.33 -12.68 6.49
C ARG A 118 9.12 -13.69 5.65
N ARG A 119 10.24 -14.15 6.20
CA ARG A 119 11.17 -15.10 5.58
C ARG A 119 10.82 -16.55 5.92
N GLU A 120 9.59 -16.94 5.62
CA GLU A 120 9.09 -18.32 5.72
C GLU A 120 8.00 -18.57 4.66
N SER A 121 7.58 -19.83 4.51
CA SER A 121 6.36 -20.17 3.78
C SER A 121 5.28 -20.67 4.74
N ARG A 122 4.12 -20.03 4.70
CA ARG A 122 2.97 -20.42 5.54
C ARG A 122 1.64 -20.05 4.88
N GLY A 123 0.74 -21.03 4.80
CA GLY A 123 -0.58 -20.82 4.20
C GLY A 123 -0.44 -20.48 2.71
N SER A 124 -1.04 -19.36 2.31
CA SER A 124 -0.97 -18.86 0.93
C SER A 124 0.34 -18.18 0.57
N LEU A 125 1.12 -17.70 1.55
CA LEU A 125 2.42 -17.10 1.27
C LEU A 125 3.44 -18.21 1.01
N ARG A 126 3.89 -18.32 -0.25
CA ARG A 126 4.91 -19.28 -0.69
C ARG A 126 6.18 -18.55 -1.13
N ARG A 127 7.17 -18.52 -0.23
CA ARG A 127 8.53 -18.03 -0.48
C ARG A 127 9.39 -19.16 -1.06
N LEU A 128 9.93 -18.97 -2.26
CA LEU A 128 10.79 -19.97 -2.92
C LEU A 128 12.19 -20.04 -2.29
N ASP A 129 12.65 -18.92 -1.76
CA ASP A 129 13.91 -18.74 -1.02
C ASP A 129 13.81 -19.14 0.47
N PHE A 130 12.59 -19.18 1.01
CA PHE A 130 12.29 -19.66 2.36
C PHE A 130 11.11 -20.67 2.33
N PRO A 131 11.33 -21.89 1.81
CA PRO A 131 10.25 -22.82 1.47
C PRO A 131 9.58 -23.48 2.68
N GLU A 132 10.25 -23.49 3.83
CA GLU A 132 9.76 -24.14 5.03
C GLU A 132 9.07 -23.15 5.96
N ARG A 133 8.18 -23.71 6.80
CA ARG A 133 7.53 -22.99 7.89
C ARG A 133 8.51 -22.82 9.05
N ASP A 134 8.56 -21.62 9.63
CA ASP A 134 9.44 -21.31 10.76
C ASP A 134 8.60 -20.78 11.94
N ASP A 135 8.25 -21.71 12.83
CA ASP A 135 7.45 -21.41 14.04
C ASP A 135 8.29 -20.73 15.13
N GLU A 136 9.63 -20.78 15.08
CA GLU A 136 10.47 -20.14 16.09
C GLU A 136 10.49 -18.62 15.89
N ARG A 137 10.60 -18.16 14.64
CA ARG A 137 10.73 -16.74 14.32
C ARG A 137 9.41 -16.08 13.93
N PHE A 138 8.50 -16.82 13.29
CA PHE A 138 7.37 -16.22 12.60
C PHE A 138 6.00 -16.69 13.07
N LEU A 139 5.91 -17.39 14.21
CA LEU A 139 4.65 -17.72 14.89
C LEU A 139 4.01 -16.47 15.52
N ALA A 140 3.68 -15.52 14.65
CA ALA A 140 3.19 -14.18 14.93
C ALA A 140 2.43 -13.66 13.70
N HIS A 141 1.58 -12.66 13.88
CA HIS A 141 1.03 -11.85 12.81
C HIS A 141 2.05 -10.80 12.37
N SER A 142 2.13 -10.58 11.06
CA SER A 142 2.84 -9.43 10.50
C SER A 142 1.93 -8.22 10.59
N MET A 143 2.35 -7.22 11.34
CA MET A 143 1.63 -5.94 11.48
C MET A 143 2.45 -4.89 10.77
N ILE A 144 1.84 -4.15 9.86
CA ILE A 144 2.54 -3.11 9.08
C ILE A 144 1.98 -1.74 9.47
N ARG A 145 2.87 -0.80 9.76
CA ARG A 145 2.52 0.59 10.01
C ARG A 145 3.16 1.46 8.94
N SER A 146 2.36 2.29 8.29
CA SER A 146 2.88 3.36 7.46
C SER A 146 3.52 4.42 8.35
N THR A 147 4.76 4.78 8.06
CA THR A 147 5.47 5.88 8.71
C THR A 147 5.47 7.10 7.79
N PRO A 148 5.45 8.32 8.35
CA PRO A 148 5.56 9.53 7.54
C PRO A 148 6.79 9.50 6.62
N VAL A 149 6.69 10.18 5.49
CA VAL A 149 7.76 10.30 4.47
C VAL A 149 9.04 10.91 5.07
N GLU A 150 8.92 11.78 6.08
CA GLU A 150 10.06 12.40 6.78
C GLU A 150 10.98 11.37 7.48
N ASP A 151 10.43 10.20 7.83
CA ASP A 151 11.15 9.10 8.47
C ASP A 151 11.56 7.99 7.47
N SER A 152 11.25 8.15 6.17
CA SER A 152 11.52 7.12 5.16
C SER A 152 12.95 7.26 4.60
N SER A 153 13.64 6.12 4.46
CA SER A 153 15.01 6.06 3.92
C SER A 153 15.05 5.96 2.39
N HIS A 154 13.89 5.99 1.73
CA HIS A 154 13.72 5.78 0.29
C HIS A 154 13.08 7.03 -0.30
N GLY A 155 13.83 7.73 -1.16
CA GLY A 155 13.40 8.81 -2.07
C GLY A 155 12.13 9.61 -1.72
N ALA A 156 12.36 10.76 -1.09
CA ALA A 156 11.57 12.01 -0.99
C ALA A 156 10.02 12.04 -0.89
N ASP A 157 9.23 11.09 -1.41
CA ASP A 157 7.76 11.24 -1.47
C ASP A 157 6.96 9.95 -1.17
N ALA A 158 7.61 8.81 -0.91
CA ALA A 158 6.93 7.55 -0.56
C ALA A 158 6.91 7.28 0.96
N PRO A 159 5.79 6.78 1.53
CA PRO A 159 5.74 6.43 2.95
C PRO A 159 6.69 5.28 3.27
N GLY A 160 7.35 5.36 4.42
CA GLY A 160 8.08 4.22 4.96
C GLY A 160 7.11 3.15 5.50
N TYR A 161 7.59 1.91 5.60
CA TYR A 161 6.82 0.82 6.20
C TYR A 161 7.59 0.19 7.33
N GLU A 162 7.02 0.27 8.53
CA GLU A 162 7.55 -0.37 9.72
C GLU A 162 6.86 -1.72 9.93
N LEU A 163 7.66 -2.78 9.95
CA LEU A 163 7.18 -4.13 10.22
C LEU A 163 7.27 -4.44 11.72
N LEU A 164 6.12 -4.79 12.28
CA LEU A 164 5.93 -5.20 13.66
C LEU A 164 5.42 -6.64 13.69
N TRP A 165 5.63 -7.30 14.84
CA TRP A 165 5.22 -8.68 15.05
C TRP A 165 4.31 -8.76 16.26
N GLN A 166 3.12 -9.34 16.06
CA GLN A 166 2.20 -9.62 17.14
C GLN A 166 2.16 -11.13 17.38
N PRO A 167 2.69 -11.64 18.50
CA PRO A 167 2.66 -13.07 18.82
C PRO A 167 1.23 -13.63 18.76
N VAL A 168 1.07 -14.85 18.24
CA VAL A 168 -0.23 -15.52 18.27
C VAL A 168 -0.50 -16.05 19.68
N HIS A 169 -1.75 -15.94 20.13
CA HIS A 169 -2.18 -16.58 21.36
C HIS A 169 -2.73 -17.99 21.06
N ILE A 170 -1.96 -19.01 21.43
CA ILE A 170 -2.32 -20.41 21.21
C ILE A 170 -2.92 -20.97 22.49
N VAL A 171 -4.14 -21.48 22.40
CA VAL A 171 -4.90 -22.02 23.53
C VAL A 171 -4.89 -23.54 23.54
N ASP A 172 -5.66 -24.18 22.68
CA ASP A 172 -6.00 -25.61 22.84
C ASP A 172 -5.22 -26.53 21.89
N ILE A 173 -4.81 -26.01 20.73
CA ILE A 173 -4.20 -26.82 19.66
C ILE A 173 -2.78 -26.30 19.41
N PRO A 174 -1.73 -27.08 19.76
CA PRO A 174 -0.35 -26.66 19.55
C PRO A 174 -0.03 -26.54 18.04
N PRO A 175 0.93 -25.68 17.66
CA PRO A 175 1.33 -25.53 16.27
C PRO A 175 1.80 -26.86 15.68
N LYS A 176 1.17 -27.27 14.57
CA LYS A 176 1.58 -28.45 13.81
C LYS A 176 1.57 -28.14 12.32
N ARG A 177 2.48 -28.76 11.56
CA ARG A 177 2.49 -28.66 10.10
C ARG A 177 1.15 -29.16 9.57
N ARG A 178 0.57 -28.41 8.62
CA ARG A 178 -0.65 -28.85 7.92
C ARG A 178 -0.28 -29.87 6.85
N GLU A 179 -1.06 -30.94 6.77
CA GLU A 179 -1.05 -31.93 5.70
C GLU A 179 -2.29 -31.68 4.85
N TYR A 180 -2.13 -31.65 3.53
CA TYR A 180 -3.17 -31.36 2.54
C TYR A 180 -3.23 -32.48 1.52
#